data_AF-A0A2Z6MDP8-F1
#
_entry.id   AF-A0A2Z6MDP8-F1
#
_cell.length_a   1.000
_cell.length_b   1.000
_cell.length_c   1.000
_cell.angle_alpha   90.00
_cell.angle_beta   90.00
_cell.angle_gamma   90.00
#
_symmetry.space_group_name_H-M   'P 1'
#
loop_
_entity.id
_entity.type
_entity.pdbx_description
1 polymer ?
#
loop_
_entity_poly.entity_id
_entity_poly.type
_entity_poly.pdbx_seq_one_letter_code
_entity_poly.pdbx_strand_id
1 'polypeptide(L)'
;MERKDENGSSLHSPLLQIISVQKDDTEAVAEQYKKKRVVESERRKDFFEEVKKQLWLAGPLTSVSLLNFGIQIISVMFVGHLGELPLSGASMATSFTSVTGISVLFSPSCAKTWTGFSKEALHNIPSFLRLAIPSAAMVCLEMWSFEMVVLLSGLLPNPKLETSVFSICLNTAETFWMISFGFSGAVSTRVSNELGAAHPSAARLAVHVVLVLALIEGTLVGTVMILIRNIWAYAYSNEIEVVEYVAKMLPILAVSHFLDGLQCVLSGAVRGCGWQEIGAIINLGSYYAVGIPSAIVLAFVLCIGGKGLWLGMICALGVQVVSLVIITLRTDWEQEAKKAIDRVHDSMTLESTVS
;
A
#
# COMPACT_ATOMS: atom_id res chain seq x y z
N MET A 1 97.70 20.78 4.96
CA MET A 1 96.99 21.57 3.93
C MET A 1 96.24 20.54 3.10
N GLU A 2 94.91 20.45 3.08
CA GLU A 2 93.85 21.44 3.28
C GLU A 2 92.64 20.79 3.98
N ARG A 3 91.89 21.61 4.73
CA ARG A 3 90.51 21.34 5.15
C ARG A 3 89.59 21.38 3.93
N LYS A 4 88.59 20.50 3.89
CA LYS A 4 87.31 20.78 3.21
C LYS A 4 86.15 20.32 4.10
N ASP A 5 85.69 21.29 4.88
CA ASP A 5 84.30 21.61 5.22
C ASP A 5 83.27 20.46 5.14
N GLU A 6 83.09 19.76 6.27
CA GLU A 6 81.81 19.12 6.60
C GLU A 6 80.93 20.14 7.33
N ASN A 7 80.08 20.87 6.57
CA ASN A 7 78.74 21.20 7.03
C ASN A 7 77.91 21.82 5.89
N GLY A 8 76.85 21.12 5.47
CA GLY A 8 75.96 21.61 4.42
C GLY A 8 74.78 20.68 4.15
N SER A 9 73.84 20.64 5.10
CA SER A 9 72.40 20.33 4.91
C SER A 9 71.98 19.01 4.22
N SER A 10 71.46 18.07 5.00
CA SER A 10 70.48 17.08 4.52
C SER A 10 69.53 16.55 5.62
N LEU A 11 69.34 17.29 6.73
CA LEU A 11 68.35 16.90 7.74
C LEU A 11 66.90 17.29 7.39
N HIS A 12 66.67 18.02 6.29
CA HIS A 12 65.33 18.47 5.88
C HIS A 12 64.58 17.50 4.95
N SER A 13 65.26 16.52 4.34
CA SER A 13 64.64 15.62 3.36
C SER A 13 63.62 14.64 3.97
N PRO A 14 63.87 13.99 5.13
CA PRO A 14 62.95 12.98 5.66
C PRO A 14 61.64 13.59 6.18
N LEU A 15 61.70 14.76 6.81
CA LEU A 15 60.52 15.46 7.34
C LEU A 15 59.62 15.99 6.24
N LEU A 16 60.18 16.53 5.15
CA LEU A 16 59.41 16.97 3.99
C LEU A 16 58.67 15.82 3.32
N GLN A 17 59.29 14.64 3.27
CA GLN A 17 58.69 13.44 2.68
C GLN A 17 57.57 12.86 3.56
N ILE A 18 57.73 12.90 4.88
CA ILE A 18 56.66 12.52 5.83
C ILE A 18 55.49 13.50 5.75
N ILE A 19 55.76 14.81 5.68
CA ILE A 19 54.73 15.84 5.53
C ILE A 19 54.00 15.69 4.18
N SER A 20 54.70 15.37 3.09
CA SER A 20 54.07 15.16 1.78
C SER A 20 53.19 13.90 1.77
N VAL A 21 53.68 12.78 2.34
CA VAL A 21 52.88 11.54 2.45
C VAL A 21 51.64 11.76 3.32
N GLN A 22 51.79 12.44 4.46
CA GLN A 22 50.67 12.71 5.35
C GLN A 22 49.67 13.73 4.79
N LYS A 23 50.15 14.65 3.94
CA LYS A 23 49.30 15.57 3.18
C LYS A 23 48.52 14.83 2.08
N ASP A 24 49.16 13.94 1.34
CA ASP A 24 48.50 13.10 0.31
C ASP A 24 47.42 12.19 0.94
N ASP A 25 47.71 11.57 2.09
CA ASP A 25 46.72 10.77 2.82
C ASP A 25 45.53 11.61 3.31
N THR A 26 45.79 12.85 3.75
CA THR A 26 44.74 13.78 4.21
C THR A 26 43.88 14.26 3.03
N GLU A 27 44.48 14.53 1.87
CA GLU A 27 43.78 14.92 0.64
C GLU A 27 42.94 13.77 0.08
N ALA A 28 43.44 12.53 0.07
CA ALA A 28 42.70 11.34 -0.35
C ALA A 28 41.47 11.08 0.53
N VAL A 29 41.62 11.21 1.86
CA VAL A 29 40.50 11.12 2.79
C VAL A 29 39.49 12.24 2.54
N ALA A 30 39.94 13.49 2.39
CA ALA A 30 39.06 14.62 2.10
C ALA A 30 38.28 14.44 0.78
N GLU A 31 38.92 13.88 -0.25
CA GLU A 31 38.28 13.58 -1.53
C GLU A 31 37.26 12.45 -1.43
N GLN A 32 37.55 11.39 -0.66
CA GLN A 32 36.59 10.33 -0.36
C GLN A 32 35.37 10.86 0.42
N TYR A 33 35.58 11.74 1.40
CA TYR A 33 34.51 12.42 2.12
C TYR A 33 33.68 13.32 1.21
N LYS A 34 34.33 14.07 0.31
CA LYS A 34 33.65 14.92 -0.68
C LYS A 34 32.81 14.08 -1.64
N LYS A 35 33.35 12.97 -2.15
CA LYS A 35 32.63 12.03 -3.02
C LYS A 35 31.43 11.41 -2.31
N LYS A 36 31.59 10.95 -1.07
CA LYS A 36 30.49 10.41 -0.25
C LYS A 36 29.38 11.45 -0.04
N ARG A 37 29.75 12.70 0.25
CA ARG A 37 28.80 13.81 0.45
C ARG A 37 28.04 14.17 -0.83
N VAL A 38 28.69 14.13 -1.99
CA VAL A 38 28.04 14.36 -3.30
C VAL A 38 27.03 13.25 -3.58
N VAL A 39 27.43 11.99 -3.44
CA VAL A 39 26.54 10.82 -3.64
C VAL A 39 25.33 10.87 -2.69
N GLU A 40 25.54 11.23 -1.42
CA GLU A 40 24.44 11.37 -0.46
C GLU A 40 23.52 12.54 -0.81
N SER A 41 24.08 13.64 -1.32
CA SER A 41 23.28 14.78 -1.80
C SER A 41 22.45 14.42 -3.04
N GLU A 42 22.99 13.64 -3.98
CA GLU A 42 22.27 13.17 -5.16
C GLU A 42 21.15 12.20 -4.76
N ARG A 43 21.46 11.19 -3.94
CA ARG A 43 20.47 10.26 -3.41
C ARG A 43 19.32 10.97 -2.69
N ARG A 44 19.64 12.04 -1.92
CA ARG A 44 18.63 12.86 -1.25
C ARG A 44 17.74 13.60 -2.25
N LYS A 45 18.31 14.17 -3.32
CA LYS A 45 17.55 14.82 -4.39
C LYS A 45 16.62 13.82 -5.08
N ASP A 46 17.14 12.65 -5.47
CA ASP A 46 16.36 11.61 -6.13
C ASP A 46 15.19 11.14 -5.24
N PHE A 47 15.44 10.98 -3.93
CA PHE A 47 14.40 10.65 -2.96
C PHE A 47 13.29 11.71 -2.92
N PHE A 48 13.63 13.00 -2.81
CA PHE A 48 12.63 14.07 -2.75
C PHE A 48 11.87 14.25 -4.07
N GLU A 49 12.53 14.06 -5.21
CA GLU A 49 11.86 14.07 -6.51
C GLU A 49 10.88 12.90 -6.64
N GLU A 50 11.24 11.71 -6.17
CA GLU A 50 10.32 10.57 -6.16
C GLU A 50 9.15 10.78 -5.18
N VAL A 51 9.39 11.38 -4.00
CA VAL A 51 8.30 11.78 -3.07
C VAL A 51 7.31 12.70 -3.78
N LYS A 52 7.81 13.71 -4.52
CA LYS A 52 6.95 14.64 -5.26
C LYS A 52 6.13 13.94 -6.34
N LYS A 53 6.74 13.04 -7.11
CA LYS A 53 6.05 12.25 -8.15
C LYS A 53 4.95 11.37 -7.55
N GLN A 54 5.23 10.72 -6.42
CA GLN A 54 4.24 9.87 -5.75
C GLN A 54 3.11 10.68 -5.14
N LEU A 55 3.38 11.79 -4.47
CA LEU A 55 2.33 12.66 -3.93
C LEU A 55 1.45 13.28 -5.03
N TRP A 56 2.05 13.62 -6.19
CA TRP A 56 1.31 14.13 -7.35
C TRP A 56 0.31 13.11 -7.90
N LEU A 57 0.63 11.81 -7.85
CA LEU A 57 -0.29 10.73 -8.24
C LEU A 57 -1.25 10.35 -7.11
N ALA A 58 -0.75 10.19 -5.89
CA ALA A 58 -1.50 9.73 -4.73
C ALA A 58 -2.57 10.73 -4.30
N GLY A 59 -2.32 12.05 -4.44
CA GLY A 59 -3.29 13.09 -4.07
C GLY A 59 -4.63 12.95 -4.80
N PRO A 60 -4.66 13.05 -6.15
CA PRO A 60 -5.88 12.83 -6.92
C PRO A 60 -6.51 11.46 -6.71
N LEU A 61 -5.70 10.38 -6.63
CA LEU A 61 -6.21 9.03 -6.39
C LEU A 61 -6.91 8.93 -5.03
N THR A 62 -6.30 9.45 -3.97
CA THR A 62 -6.88 9.51 -2.62
C THR A 62 -8.16 10.33 -2.61
N SER A 63 -8.16 11.49 -3.27
CA SER A 63 -9.36 12.33 -3.38
C SER A 63 -10.50 11.60 -4.10
N VAL A 64 -10.22 10.94 -5.22
CA VAL A 64 -11.21 10.15 -5.96
C VAL A 64 -11.74 8.99 -5.10
N SER A 65 -10.86 8.27 -4.40
CA SER A 65 -11.25 7.19 -3.49
C SER A 65 -12.17 7.68 -2.37
N LEU A 66 -11.79 8.75 -1.67
CA LEU A 66 -12.60 9.37 -0.62
C LEU A 66 -13.95 9.88 -1.13
N LEU A 67 -13.97 10.54 -2.30
CA LEU A 67 -15.20 11.04 -2.89
C LEU A 67 -16.13 9.90 -3.32
N ASN A 68 -15.60 8.85 -3.95
CA ASN A 68 -16.40 7.68 -4.33
C ASN A 68 -17.01 6.99 -3.10
N PHE A 69 -16.21 6.80 -2.04
CA PHE A 69 -16.69 6.24 -0.78
C PHE A 69 -17.74 7.15 -0.13
N GLY A 70 -17.53 8.48 -0.17
CA GLY A 70 -18.49 9.46 0.31
C GLY A 70 -19.82 9.42 -0.46
N ILE A 71 -19.79 9.31 -1.79
CA ILE A 71 -20.99 9.15 -2.63
C ILE A 71 -21.75 7.89 -2.22
N GLN A 72 -21.05 6.79 -1.99
CA GLN A 72 -21.65 5.53 -1.56
C GLN A 72 -22.34 5.68 -0.19
N ILE A 73 -21.64 6.22 0.81
CA ILE A 73 -22.19 6.46 2.16
C ILE A 73 -23.43 7.35 2.09
N ILE A 74 -23.33 8.50 1.42
CA ILE A 74 -24.44 9.46 1.33
C ILE A 74 -25.65 8.81 0.66
N SER A 75 -25.43 8.09 -0.45
CA SER A 75 -26.51 7.43 -1.19
C SER A 75 -27.22 6.37 -0.33
N VAL A 76 -26.46 5.52 0.37
CA VAL A 76 -26.98 4.49 1.26
C VAL A 76 -27.74 5.12 2.44
N MET A 77 -27.22 6.21 3.02
CA MET A 77 -27.90 6.95 4.10
C MET A 77 -29.25 7.52 3.66
N PHE A 78 -29.33 8.13 2.46
CA PHE A 78 -30.58 8.68 1.95
C PHE A 78 -31.61 7.59 1.65
N VAL A 79 -31.20 6.49 1.01
CA VAL A 79 -32.12 5.40 0.69
C VAL A 79 -32.56 4.65 1.95
N GLY A 80 -31.69 4.55 2.96
CA GLY A 80 -32.03 3.95 4.26
C GLY A 80 -33.21 4.64 4.96
N HIS A 81 -33.35 5.96 4.82
CA HIS A 81 -34.52 6.69 5.35
C HIS A 81 -35.84 6.34 4.66
N LEU A 82 -35.82 5.74 3.47
CA LEU A 82 -37.01 5.31 2.73
C LEU A 82 -37.50 3.91 3.17
N GLY A 83 -36.74 3.22 4.01
CA GLY A 83 -37.04 1.88 4.54
C GLY A 83 -36.15 0.77 3.99
N GLU A 84 -36.31 -0.43 4.54
CA GLU A 84 -35.42 -1.58 4.27
C GLU A 84 -35.50 -2.08 2.82
N LEU A 85 -36.69 -2.07 2.21
CA LEU A 85 -36.89 -2.59 0.85
C LEU A 85 -36.21 -1.70 -0.23
N PRO A 86 -36.38 -0.36 -0.24
CA PRO A 86 -35.60 0.52 -1.11
C PRO A 86 -34.09 0.40 -0.91
N LEU A 87 -33.63 0.28 0.34
CA LEU A 87 -32.20 0.16 0.67
C LEU A 87 -31.58 -1.10 0.08
N SER A 88 -32.24 -2.25 0.26
CA SER A 88 -31.81 -3.51 -0.34
C SER A 88 -31.80 -3.44 -1.87
N GLY A 89 -32.86 -2.87 -2.47
CA GLY A 89 -32.95 -2.68 -3.92
C GLY A 89 -31.86 -1.79 -4.50
N ALA A 90 -31.56 -0.64 -3.86
CA ALA A 90 -30.52 0.28 -4.30
C ALA A 90 -29.11 -0.34 -4.16
N SER A 91 -28.87 -1.09 -3.09
CA SER A 91 -27.60 -1.80 -2.88
C SER A 91 -27.39 -2.87 -3.96
N MET A 92 -28.41 -3.66 -4.28
CA MET A 92 -28.37 -4.63 -5.36
C MET A 92 -28.15 -3.98 -6.73
N ALA A 93 -28.86 -2.89 -7.03
CA ALA A 93 -28.73 -2.16 -8.28
C ALA A 93 -27.31 -1.59 -8.45
N THR A 94 -26.75 -0.99 -7.39
CA THR A 94 -25.39 -0.43 -7.39
C THR A 94 -24.35 -1.50 -7.67
N SER A 95 -24.44 -2.65 -6.99
CA SER A 95 -23.56 -3.80 -7.23
C SER A 95 -23.69 -4.31 -8.66
N PHE A 96 -24.91 -4.47 -9.16
CA PHE A 96 -25.17 -4.94 -10.52
C PHE A 96 -24.59 -3.99 -11.57
N THR A 97 -24.84 -2.69 -11.45
CA THR A 97 -24.32 -1.68 -12.39
C THR A 97 -22.79 -1.59 -12.35
N SER A 98 -22.19 -1.74 -11.17
CA SER A 98 -20.73 -1.71 -11.00
C SER A 98 -20.05 -2.93 -11.63
N VAL A 99 -20.59 -4.13 -11.42
CA VAL A 99 -20.04 -5.39 -11.98
C VAL A 99 -20.20 -5.45 -13.49
N THR A 100 -21.35 -5.01 -14.01
CA THR A 100 -21.64 -5.09 -15.45
C THR A 100 -21.00 -3.96 -16.26
N GLY A 101 -20.54 -2.88 -15.61
CA GLY A 101 -20.04 -1.68 -16.29
C GLY A 101 -21.11 -0.95 -17.11
N ILE A 102 -22.39 -1.28 -16.89
CA ILE A 102 -23.53 -0.73 -17.62
C ILE A 102 -23.59 0.81 -17.48
N SER A 103 -23.07 1.36 -16.39
CA SER A 103 -22.93 2.81 -16.21
C SER A 103 -22.19 3.50 -17.37
N VAL A 104 -21.24 2.83 -18.04
CA VAL A 104 -20.52 3.38 -19.19
C VAL A 104 -21.45 3.57 -20.40
N LEU A 105 -22.46 2.71 -20.55
CA LEU A 105 -23.43 2.78 -21.66
C LEU A 105 -24.48 3.87 -21.46
N PHE A 106 -24.88 4.11 -20.21
CA PHE A 106 -25.96 5.05 -19.87
C PHE A 106 -25.47 6.41 -19.39
N SER A 107 -24.18 6.55 -19.02
CA SER A 107 -23.63 7.81 -18.52
C SER A 107 -23.38 8.80 -19.66
N PRO A 108 -23.98 10.02 -19.63
CA PRO A 108 -23.72 11.07 -20.61
C PRO A 108 -22.24 11.49 -20.64
N SER A 109 -21.53 11.34 -19.51
CA SER A 109 -20.11 11.65 -19.39
C SER A 109 -19.24 10.72 -20.24
N CYS A 110 -19.67 9.46 -20.41
CA CYS A 110 -18.96 8.47 -21.22
C CYS A 110 -19.30 8.55 -22.71
N ALA A 111 -20.35 9.29 -23.09
CA ALA A 111 -20.81 9.37 -24.47
C ALA A 111 -19.77 9.92 -25.46
N LYS A 112 -18.81 10.73 -24.98
CA LYS A 112 -17.71 11.27 -25.80
C LYS A 112 -16.52 10.33 -25.95
N THR A 113 -16.31 9.40 -25.01
CA THR A 113 -15.16 8.48 -24.96
C THR A 113 -15.52 7.06 -25.35
N TRP A 114 -16.79 6.69 -25.27
CA TRP A 114 -17.29 5.37 -25.65
C TRP A 114 -17.53 5.30 -27.16
N THR A 115 -16.69 4.57 -27.88
CA THR A 115 -16.79 4.36 -29.34
C THR A 115 -17.61 3.13 -29.72
N GLY A 116 -18.30 2.49 -28.76
CA GLY A 116 -19.01 1.23 -28.96
C GLY A 116 -18.15 -0.01 -28.68
N PHE A 117 -18.77 -1.19 -28.74
CA PHE A 117 -18.06 -2.46 -28.63
C PHE A 117 -17.23 -2.71 -29.90
N SER A 118 -15.90 -2.81 -29.76
CA SER A 118 -15.01 -3.30 -30.82
C SER A 118 -14.61 -4.75 -30.55
N LYS A 119 -14.46 -5.56 -31.60
CA LYS A 119 -13.84 -6.89 -31.49
C LYS A 119 -12.38 -6.81 -31.06
N GLU A 120 -11.71 -5.69 -31.29
CA GLU A 120 -10.35 -5.42 -30.79
C GLU A 120 -10.31 -5.38 -29.25
N ALA A 121 -11.41 -4.98 -28.59
CA ALA A 121 -11.49 -5.00 -27.12
C ALA A 121 -11.52 -6.43 -26.54
N LEU A 122 -11.78 -7.43 -27.38
CA LEU A 122 -11.71 -8.85 -27.00
C LEU A 122 -10.32 -9.46 -27.28
N HIS A 123 -9.39 -8.69 -27.84
CA HIS A 123 -8.01 -9.13 -28.03
C HIS A 123 -7.29 -9.17 -26.66
N ASN A 124 -6.40 -10.15 -26.45
CA ASN A 124 -5.63 -10.33 -25.22
C ASN A 124 -6.43 -10.57 -23.91
N ILE A 125 -7.73 -10.92 -23.99
CA ILE A 125 -8.55 -11.24 -22.80
C ILE A 125 -7.93 -12.32 -21.91
N PRO A 126 -7.37 -13.44 -22.43
CA PRO A 126 -6.73 -14.44 -21.57
C PRO A 126 -5.55 -13.88 -20.76
N SER A 127 -4.71 -13.04 -21.38
CA SER A 127 -3.57 -12.39 -20.73
C SER A 127 -4.03 -11.39 -19.66
N PHE A 128 -5.10 -10.64 -19.94
CA PHE A 128 -5.73 -9.75 -18.97
C PHE A 128 -6.30 -10.55 -17.78
N LEU A 129 -7.08 -11.59 -18.03
CA LEU A 129 -7.69 -12.43 -16.99
C LEU A 129 -6.64 -13.10 -16.10
N ARG A 130 -5.50 -13.50 -16.67
CA ARG A 130 -4.37 -14.08 -15.91
C ARG A 130 -3.81 -13.11 -14.84
N LEU A 131 -3.89 -11.81 -15.06
CA LEU A 131 -3.47 -10.79 -14.08
C LEU A 131 -4.65 -10.28 -13.23
N ALA A 132 -5.81 -10.12 -13.84
CA ALA A 132 -7.00 -9.57 -13.21
C ALA A 132 -7.62 -10.52 -12.18
N ILE A 133 -7.71 -11.83 -12.46
CA ILE A 133 -8.28 -12.81 -11.52
C ILE A 133 -7.46 -12.87 -10.23
N PRO A 134 -6.13 -13.04 -10.26
CA PRO A 134 -5.35 -13.01 -9.03
C PRO A 134 -5.39 -11.65 -8.33
N SER A 135 -5.42 -10.54 -9.08
CA SER A 135 -5.57 -9.20 -8.49
C SER A 135 -6.91 -9.03 -7.77
N ALA A 136 -7.99 -9.53 -8.35
CA ALA A 136 -9.31 -9.53 -7.74
C ALA A 136 -9.32 -10.45 -6.50
N ALA A 137 -8.73 -11.63 -6.59
CA ALA A 137 -8.59 -12.55 -5.47
C ALA A 137 -7.81 -11.92 -4.31
N MET A 138 -6.70 -11.21 -4.57
CA MET A 138 -5.97 -10.47 -3.53
C MET A 138 -6.90 -9.55 -2.72
N VAL A 139 -7.64 -8.68 -3.41
CA VAL A 139 -8.51 -7.68 -2.75
C VAL A 139 -9.72 -8.36 -2.09
N CYS A 140 -10.37 -9.29 -2.78
CA CYS A 140 -11.56 -9.96 -2.26
C CYS A 140 -11.27 -10.84 -1.05
N LEU A 141 -10.18 -11.62 -1.05
CA LEU A 141 -9.81 -12.48 0.09
C LEU A 141 -9.58 -11.65 1.35
N GLU A 142 -8.98 -10.47 1.20
CA GLU A 142 -8.80 -9.52 2.29
C GLU A 142 -10.14 -8.97 2.76
N MET A 143 -10.93 -8.36 1.87
CA MET A 143 -12.21 -7.75 2.25
C MET A 143 -13.20 -8.76 2.86
N TRP A 144 -13.34 -9.93 2.25
CA TRP A 144 -14.25 -10.97 2.74
C TRP A 144 -13.84 -11.51 4.11
N SER A 145 -12.55 -11.50 4.44
CA SER A 145 -12.11 -11.93 5.77
C SER A 145 -12.58 -10.97 6.87
N PHE A 146 -12.61 -9.65 6.61
CA PHE A 146 -13.19 -8.68 7.53
C PHE A 146 -14.71 -8.87 7.68
N GLU A 147 -15.43 -9.13 6.58
CA GLU A 147 -16.86 -9.44 6.61
C GLU A 147 -17.16 -10.73 7.38
N MET A 148 -16.33 -11.76 7.23
CA MET A 148 -16.45 -12.99 8.02
C MET A 148 -16.33 -12.70 9.52
N VAL A 149 -15.46 -11.77 9.92
CA VAL A 149 -15.34 -11.37 11.32
C VAL A 149 -16.57 -10.61 11.82
N VAL A 150 -17.22 -9.79 10.98
CA VAL A 150 -18.53 -9.19 11.32
C VAL A 150 -19.57 -10.27 11.56
N LEU A 151 -19.66 -11.26 10.68
CA LEU A 151 -20.58 -12.38 10.85
C LEU A 151 -20.29 -13.15 12.14
N LEU A 152 -19.01 -13.39 12.47
CA LEU A 152 -18.61 -14.02 13.74
C LEU A 152 -18.97 -13.17 14.96
N SER A 153 -18.93 -11.83 14.86
CA SER A 153 -19.36 -10.94 15.95
C SER A 153 -20.84 -11.12 16.31
N GLY A 154 -21.68 -11.50 15.34
CA GLY A 154 -23.09 -11.84 15.55
C GLY A 154 -23.32 -13.16 16.31
N LEU A 155 -22.28 -13.94 16.57
CA LEU A 155 -22.35 -15.16 17.38
C LEU A 155 -21.88 -14.95 18.83
N LEU A 156 -21.43 -13.74 19.18
CA LEU A 156 -21.02 -13.38 20.54
C LEU A 156 -22.24 -13.15 21.46
N PRO A 157 -22.07 -13.20 22.80
CA PRO A 157 -23.18 -13.14 23.76
C PRO A 157 -24.10 -11.91 23.66
N ASN A 158 -23.58 -10.76 23.21
CA ASN A 158 -24.37 -9.56 22.93
C ASN A 158 -24.27 -9.19 21.44
N PRO A 159 -24.98 -9.90 20.54
CA PRO A 159 -24.75 -9.80 19.11
C PRO A 159 -25.13 -8.44 18.55
N LYS A 160 -26.16 -7.77 19.10
CA LYS A 160 -26.55 -6.42 18.68
C LYS A 160 -25.46 -5.38 18.98
N LEU A 161 -24.88 -5.42 20.18
CA LEU A 161 -23.80 -4.51 20.56
C LEU A 161 -22.54 -4.79 19.72
N GLU A 162 -22.11 -6.05 19.66
CA GLU A 162 -20.88 -6.45 18.98
C GLU A 162 -20.94 -6.14 17.47
N THR A 163 -22.05 -6.47 16.79
CA THR A 163 -22.23 -6.15 15.36
C THR A 163 -22.30 -4.65 15.08
N SER A 164 -22.92 -3.86 15.96
CA SER A 164 -22.99 -2.40 15.83
C SER A 164 -21.60 -1.76 15.99
N VAL A 165 -20.85 -2.18 17.01
CA VAL A 165 -19.48 -1.72 17.24
C VAL A 165 -18.56 -2.12 16.09
N PHE A 166 -18.67 -3.36 15.59
CA PHE A 166 -17.90 -3.82 14.43
C PHE A 166 -18.21 -3.05 13.16
N SER A 167 -19.50 -2.78 12.89
CA SER A 167 -19.91 -1.97 11.75
C SER A 167 -19.29 -0.56 11.79
N ILE A 168 -19.30 0.10 12.96
CA ILE A 168 -18.65 1.41 13.15
C ILE A 168 -17.14 1.30 12.97
N CYS A 169 -16.51 0.26 13.55
CA CYS A 169 -15.08 0.03 13.44
C CYS A 169 -14.63 -0.19 11.99
N LEU A 170 -15.37 -0.97 11.21
CA LEU A 170 -15.08 -1.21 9.79
C LEU A 170 -15.25 0.04 8.95
N ASN A 171 -16.37 0.75 9.09
CA ASN A 171 -16.58 2.02 8.37
C ASN A 171 -15.46 3.02 8.68
N THR A 172 -15.00 3.05 9.93
CA THR A 172 -13.88 3.90 10.35
C THR A 172 -12.58 3.45 9.67
N ALA A 173 -12.28 2.15 9.69
CA ALA A 173 -11.09 1.59 9.03
C ALA A 173 -11.10 1.85 7.52
N GLU A 174 -12.21 1.61 6.84
CA GLU A 174 -12.37 1.86 5.40
C GLU A 174 -12.18 3.32 5.03
N THR A 175 -12.73 4.24 5.84
CA THR A 175 -12.58 5.70 5.63
C THR A 175 -11.11 6.09 5.59
N PHE A 176 -10.32 5.62 6.55
CA PHE A 176 -8.89 5.91 6.60
C PHE A 176 -8.10 5.11 5.55
N TRP A 177 -8.52 3.88 5.25
CA TRP A 177 -7.91 3.02 4.24
C TRP A 177 -7.93 3.64 2.84
N MET A 178 -8.92 4.48 2.51
CA MET A 178 -8.96 5.23 1.23
C MET A 178 -7.67 6.03 0.96
N ILE A 179 -7.00 6.52 2.01
CA ILE A 179 -5.73 7.25 1.90
C ILE A 179 -4.60 6.30 1.50
N SER A 180 -4.47 5.18 2.22
CA SER A 180 -3.50 4.13 1.93
C SER A 180 -3.71 3.52 0.54
N PHE A 181 -4.97 3.36 0.12
CA PHE A 181 -5.32 2.88 -1.21
C PHE A 181 -4.88 3.84 -2.32
N GLY A 182 -4.96 5.16 -2.10
CA GLY A 182 -4.43 6.15 -3.03
C GLY A 182 -2.91 6.03 -3.22
N PHE A 183 -2.15 5.83 -2.13
CA PHE A 183 -0.70 5.55 -2.20
C PHE A 183 -0.41 4.23 -2.92
N SER A 184 -1.23 3.19 -2.66
CA SER A 184 -1.12 1.89 -3.31
C SER A 184 -1.29 1.98 -4.83
N GLY A 185 -2.26 2.75 -5.31
CA GLY A 185 -2.43 3.04 -6.73
C GLY A 185 -1.22 3.79 -7.30
N ALA A 186 -0.74 4.82 -6.61
CA ALA A 186 0.41 5.62 -7.05
C ALA A 186 1.68 4.77 -7.21
N VAL A 187 2.04 3.94 -6.21
CA VAL A 187 3.22 3.07 -6.32
C VAL A 187 3.04 2.00 -7.39
N SER A 188 1.83 1.44 -7.54
CA SER A 188 1.55 0.46 -8.61
C SER A 188 1.85 1.06 -9.98
N THR A 189 1.40 2.29 -10.24
CA THR A 189 1.67 3.03 -11.49
C THR A 189 3.15 3.39 -11.64
N ARG A 190 3.82 3.87 -10.58
CA ARG A 190 5.24 4.23 -10.65
C ARG A 190 6.10 3.01 -10.95
N VAL A 191 5.92 1.92 -10.20
CA VAL A 191 6.70 0.69 -10.37
C VAL A 191 6.45 0.07 -11.75
N SER A 192 5.20 -0.02 -12.20
CA SER A 192 4.90 -0.57 -13.54
C SER A 192 5.57 0.24 -14.66
N ASN A 193 5.54 1.57 -14.55
CA ASN A 193 6.11 2.45 -15.56
C ASN A 193 7.64 2.41 -15.57
N GLU A 194 8.30 2.42 -14.41
CA GLU A 194 9.77 2.35 -14.34
C GLU A 194 10.28 0.97 -14.75
N LEU A 195 9.58 -0.12 -14.43
CA LEU A 195 9.93 -1.46 -14.92
C LEU A 195 9.76 -1.56 -16.44
N GLY A 196 8.65 -1.04 -16.98
CA GLY A 196 8.41 -1.00 -18.42
C GLY A 196 9.40 -0.10 -19.18
N ALA A 197 9.95 0.92 -18.52
CA ALA A 197 10.98 1.80 -19.06
C ALA A 197 12.42 1.26 -18.86
N ALA A 198 12.59 0.03 -18.35
CA ALA A 198 13.89 -0.57 -18.06
C ALA A 198 14.73 0.22 -17.02
N HIS A 199 14.08 0.85 -16.04
CA HIS A 199 14.71 1.59 -14.94
C HIS A 199 14.55 0.89 -13.58
N PRO A 200 15.22 -0.25 -13.35
CA PRO A 200 15.06 -1.07 -12.14
C PRO A 200 15.43 -0.33 -10.84
N SER A 201 16.43 0.54 -10.89
CA SER A 201 16.84 1.35 -9.73
C SER A 201 15.77 2.38 -9.33
N ALA A 202 15.08 2.97 -10.31
CA ALA A 202 13.98 3.91 -10.06
C ALA A 202 12.74 3.18 -9.53
N ALA A 203 12.42 1.99 -10.04
CA ALA A 203 11.35 1.15 -9.50
C ALA A 203 11.61 0.77 -8.04
N ARG A 204 12.84 0.37 -7.70
CA ARG A 204 13.26 0.11 -6.32
C ARG A 204 13.12 1.34 -5.44
N LEU A 205 13.57 2.51 -5.92
CA LEU A 205 13.45 3.77 -5.19
C LEU A 205 11.99 4.13 -4.94
N ALA A 206 11.11 3.94 -5.92
CA ALA A 206 9.67 4.18 -5.77
C ALA A 206 9.07 3.33 -4.63
N VAL A 207 9.41 2.04 -4.54
CA VAL A 207 8.93 1.21 -3.42
C VAL A 207 9.48 1.68 -2.07
N HIS A 208 10.76 2.08 -2.00
CA HIS A 208 11.33 2.60 -0.75
C HIS A 208 10.65 3.89 -0.30
N VAL A 209 10.39 4.80 -1.24
CA VAL A 209 9.75 6.08 -0.95
C VAL A 209 8.32 5.88 -0.45
N VAL A 210 7.53 5.02 -1.11
CA VAL A 210 6.14 4.81 -0.67
C VAL A 210 6.07 4.16 0.72
N LEU A 211 7.03 3.27 1.05
CA LEU A 211 7.11 2.68 2.39
C LEU A 211 7.38 3.73 3.46
N VAL A 212 8.26 4.70 3.20
CA VAL A 212 8.49 5.82 4.12
C VAL A 212 7.23 6.68 4.24
N LEU A 213 6.54 6.96 3.13
CA LEU A 213 5.29 7.72 3.14
C LEU A 213 4.18 7.00 3.93
N ALA A 214 4.05 5.68 3.78
CA ALA A 214 3.09 4.86 4.52
C ALA A 214 3.39 4.82 6.03
N LEU A 215 4.66 4.79 6.43
CA LEU A 215 5.04 4.90 7.85
C LEU A 215 4.62 6.25 8.45
N ILE A 216 4.82 7.34 7.70
CA ILE A 216 4.43 8.70 8.14
C ILE A 216 2.90 8.82 8.18
N GLU A 217 2.21 8.35 7.14
CA GLU A 217 0.75 8.38 7.08
C GLU A 217 0.13 7.55 8.19
N GLY A 218 0.55 6.29 8.36
CA GLY A 218 -0.02 5.40 9.37
C GLY A 218 0.20 5.90 10.80
N THR A 219 1.36 6.52 11.09
CA THR A 219 1.60 7.15 12.40
C THR A 219 0.74 8.38 12.62
N LEU A 220 0.59 9.24 11.61
CA LEU A 220 -0.26 10.42 11.68
C LEU A 220 -1.74 10.05 11.89
N VAL A 221 -2.26 9.16 11.05
CA VAL A 221 -3.66 8.71 11.12
C VAL A 221 -3.92 7.93 12.41
N GLY A 222 -3.04 7.01 12.79
CA GLY A 222 -3.16 6.28 14.05
C GLY A 222 -3.19 7.21 15.27
N THR A 223 -2.37 8.27 15.27
CA THR A 223 -2.40 9.30 16.32
C THR A 223 -3.75 10.02 16.35
N VAL A 224 -4.27 10.44 15.19
CA VAL A 224 -5.59 11.09 15.08
C VAL A 224 -6.69 10.18 15.62
N MET A 225 -6.72 8.90 15.22
CA MET A 225 -7.69 7.90 15.69
C MET A 225 -7.69 7.77 17.22
N ILE A 226 -6.50 7.76 17.84
CA ILE A 226 -6.35 7.68 19.29
C ILE A 226 -6.82 8.97 19.99
N LEU A 227 -6.57 10.14 19.40
CA LEU A 227 -6.95 11.44 19.97
C LEU A 227 -8.46 11.66 19.93
N ILE A 228 -9.13 11.27 18.85
CA ILE A 228 -10.57 11.48 18.66
C ILE A 228 -11.43 10.36 19.29
N ARG A 229 -10.81 9.40 19.98
CA ARG A 229 -11.47 8.14 20.34
C ARG A 229 -12.75 8.26 21.17
N ASN A 230 -12.82 9.27 22.03
CA ASN A 230 -13.96 9.48 22.93
C ASN A 230 -15.12 10.24 22.26
N ILE A 231 -14.91 10.78 21.06
CA ILE A 231 -15.86 11.66 20.37
C ILE A 231 -16.36 11.05 19.05
N TRP A 232 -15.52 10.28 18.38
CA TRP A 232 -15.79 9.74 17.05
C TRP A 232 -17.09 8.95 16.95
N ALA A 233 -17.35 8.06 17.91
CA ALA A 233 -18.50 7.16 17.88
C ALA A 233 -19.85 7.88 18.04
N TYR A 234 -19.88 9.09 18.60
CA TYR A 234 -21.10 9.90 18.70
C TYR A 234 -21.64 10.33 17.32
N ALA A 235 -20.81 10.30 16.27
CA ALA A 235 -21.29 10.51 14.91
C ALA A 235 -22.17 9.36 14.39
N TYR A 236 -22.07 8.18 15.01
CA TYR A 236 -22.75 6.95 14.57
C TYR A 236 -23.88 6.51 15.51
N SER A 237 -23.73 6.70 16.82
CA SER A 237 -24.71 6.23 17.81
C SER A 237 -24.84 7.16 19.00
N ASN A 238 -26.07 7.23 19.54
CA ASN A 238 -26.37 7.90 20.81
C ASN A 238 -26.32 6.95 22.01
N GLU A 239 -26.12 5.64 21.78
CA GLU A 239 -26.02 4.65 22.85
C GLU A 239 -24.63 4.69 23.49
N ILE A 240 -24.57 5.06 24.77
CA ILE A 240 -23.32 5.24 25.51
C ILE A 240 -22.49 3.95 25.54
N GLU A 241 -23.13 2.79 25.66
CA GLU A 241 -22.46 1.49 25.65
C GLU A 241 -21.68 1.24 24.35
N VAL A 242 -22.29 1.55 23.18
CA VAL A 242 -21.65 1.46 21.86
C VAL A 242 -20.48 2.45 21.78
N VAL A 243 -20.70 3.71 22.19
CA VAL A 243 -19.69 4.77 22.14
C VAL A 243 -18.46 4.42 22.97
N GLU A 244 -18.64 3.98 24.22
CA GLU A 244 -17.55 3.59 25.09
C GLU A 244 -16.78 2.37 24.57
N TYR A 245 -17.47 1.42 23.92
CA TYR A 245 -16.82 0.25 23.35
C TYR A 245 -15.99 0.65 22.11
N VAL A 246 -16.54 1.45 21.18
CA VAL A 246 -15.77 1.97 20.04
C VAL A 246 -14.55 2.78 20.51
N ALA A 247 -14.69 3.60 21.55
CA ALA A 247 -13.57 4.34 22.14
C ALA A 247 -12.44 3.43 22.65
N LYS A 248 -12.79 2.24 23.18
CA LYS A 248 -11.83 1.20 23.60
C LYS A 248 -11.24 0.44 22.41
N MET A 249 -11.96 0.34 21.30
CA MET A 249 -11.52 -0.32 20.06
C MET A 249 -10.57 0.56 19.24
N LEU A 250 -10.75 1.89 19.23
CA LEU A 250 -9.98 2.78 18.36
C LEU A 250 -8.44 2.69 18.49
N PRO A 251 -7.85 2.50 19.68
CA PRO A 251 -6.42 2.22 19.78
C PRO A 251 -5.99 0.91 19.10
N ILE A 252 -6.83 -0.13 19.13
CA ILE A 252 -6.59 -1.40 18.43
C ILE A 252 -6.68 -1.17 16.91
N LEU A 253 -7.70 -0.43 16.48
CA LEU A 253 -7.86 -0.04 15.08
C LEU A 253 -6.70 0.82 14.57
N ALA A 254 -6.12 1.70 15.40
CA ALA A 254 -4.96 2.49 15.01
C ALA A 254 -3.73 1.61 14.70
N VAL A 255 -3.52 0.54 15.47
CA VAL A 255 -2.47 -0.46 15.17
C VAL A 255 -2.80 -1.23 13.89
N SER A 256 -4.07 -1.62 13.74
CA SER A 256 -4.56 -2.29 12.53
C SER A 256 -4.33 -1.43 11.29
N HIS A 257 -4.72 -0.15 11.32
CA HIS A 257 -4.55 0.81 10.22
C HIS A 257 -3.09 1.00 9.85
N PHE A 258 -2.19 1.07 10.84
CA PHE A 258 -0.77 1.20 10.58
C PHE A 258 -0.21 0.00 9.81
N LEU A 259 -0.56 -1.23 10.21
CA LEU A 259 -0.15 -2.45 9.49
C LEU A 259 -0.82 -2.54 8.12
N ASP A 260 -2.10 -2.16 8.05
CA ASP A 260 -2.88 -2.20 6.82
C ASP A 260 -2.37 -1.17 5.79
N GLY A 261 -1.95 0.01 6.21
CA GLY A 261 -1.30 0.98 5.33
C GLY A 261 0.00 0.44 4.71
N LEU A 262 0.82 -0.26 5.50
CA LEU A 262 2.03 -0.91 5.02
C LEU A 262 1.74 -2.04 4.03
N GLN A 263 0.81 -2.95 4.35
CA GLN A 263 0.44 -4.02 3.42
C GLN A 263 -0.16 -3.44 2.15
N CYS A 264 -0.99 -2.39 2.24
CA CYS A 264 -1.71 -1.83 1.11
C CYS A 264 -0.73 -1.26 0.07
N VAL A 265 0.30 -0.51 0.49
CA VAL A 265 1.32 0.01 -0.44
C VAL A 265 2.23 -1.10 -1.00
N LEU A 266 2.55 -2.12 -0.22
CA LEU A 266 3.30 -3.29 -0.68
C LEU A 266 2.51 -4.11 -1.71
N SER A 267 1.22 -4.32 -1.46
CA SER A 267 0.28 -4.94 -2.41
C SER A 267 0.16 -4.12 -3.70
N GLY A 268 0.24 -2.78 -3.60
CA GLY A 268 0.35 -1.88 -4.75
C GLY A 268 1.63 -2.13 -5.56
N ALA A 269 2.78 -2.24 -4.89
CA ALA A 269 4.05 -2.57 -5.56
C ALA A 269 4.00 -3.96 -6.23
N VAL A 270 3.44 -4.97 -5.56
CA VAL A 270 3.21 -6.31 -6.12
C VAL A 270 2.36 -6.27 -7.38
N ARG A 271 1.28 -5.48 -7.40
CA ARG A 271 0.47 -5.26 -8.61
C ARG A 271 1.29 -4.56 -9.70
N GLY A 272 2.09 -3.55 -9.36
CA GLY A 272 2.99 -2.86 -10.28
C GLY A 272 4.04 -3.78 -10.94
N CYS A 273 4.53 -4.80 -10.22
CA CYS A 273 5.45 -5.81 -10.74
C CYS A 273 4.74 -6.91 -11.58
N GLY A 274 3.41 -7.03 -11.46
CA GLY A 274 2.64 -8.14 -12.04
C GLY A 274 2.75 -9.45 -11.26
N TRP A 275 2.87 -9.37 -9.94
CA TRP A 275 3.05 -10.51 -9.04
C TRP A 275 1.76 -10.87 -8.26
N GLN A 276 0.61 -10.60 -8.85
CA GLN A 276 -0.68 -10.70 -8.15
C GLN A 276 -0.99 -12.13 -7.69
N GLU A 277 -0.49 -13.16 -8.38
CA GLU A 277 -0.63 -14.56 -7.99
C GLU A 277 0.04 -14.86 -6.64
N ILE A 278 1.28 -14.40 -6.47
CA ILE A 278 2.02 -14.54 -5.21
C ILE A 278 1.29 -13.78 -4.09
N GLY A 279 0.84 -12.56 -4.38
CA GLY A 279 0.04 -11.77 -3.45
C GLY A 279 -1.25 -12.47 -3.01
N ALA A 280 -1.97 -13.11 -3.94
CA ALA A 280 -3.21 -13.81 -3.62
C ALA A 280 -2.97 -15.01 -2.69
N ILE A 281 -1.88 -15.76 -2.91
CA ILE A 281 -1.48 -16.88 -2.05
C ILE A 281 -1.14 -16.38 -0.63
N ILE A 282 -0.42 -15.25 -0.52
CA ILE A 282 -0.09 -14.65 0.77
C ILE A 282 -1.37 -14.20 1.49
N ASN A 283 -2.31 -13.57 0.79
CA ASN A 283 -3.58 -13.13 1.39
C ASN A 283 -4.38 -14.33 1.89
N LEU A 284 -4.47 -15.41 1.10
CA LEU A 284 -5.13 -16.65 1.51
C LEU A 284 -4.51 -17.22 2.79
N GLY A 285 -3.18 -17.37 2.83
CA GLY A 285 -2.48 -17.89 4.01
C GLY A 285 -2.61 -16.98 5.23
N SER A 286 -2.44 -15.68 5.04
CA SER A 286 -2.45 -14.71 6.14
C SER A 286 -3.84 -14.59 6.76
N TYR A 287 -4.88 -14.39 5.97
CA TYR A 287 -6.23 -14.16 6.48
C TYR A 287 -6.96 -15.45 6.86
N TYR A 288 -6.87 -16.50 6.04
CA TYR A 288 -7.68 -17.72 6.25
C TYR A 288 -6.97 -18.80 7.06
N ALA A 289 -5.63 -18.92 6.95
CA ALA A 289 -4.89 -19.91 7.74
C ALA A 289 -4.42 -19.36 9.09
N VAL A 290 -4.21 -18.04 9.22
CA VAL A 290 -3.76 -17.41 10.48
C VAL A 290 -4.82 -16.51 11.09
N GLY A 291 -5.34 -15.54 10.33
CA GLY A 291 -6.24 -14.49 10.83
C GLY A 291 -7.52 -15.01 11.46
N ILE A 292 -8.38 -15.64 10.65
CA ILE A 292 -9.68 -16.15 11.07
C ILE A 292 -9.53 -17.19 12.21
N PRO A 293 -8.62 -18.18 12.14
CA PRO A 293 -8.39 -19.08 13.26
C PRO A 293 -7.97 -18.35 14.54
N SER A 294 -7.06 -17.38 14.44
CA SER A 294 -6.63 -16.57 15.59
C SER A 294 -7.79 -15.75 16.16
N ALA A 295 -8.61 -15.15 15.30
CA ALA A 295 -9.81 -14.40 15.69
C ALA A 295 -10.79 -15.28 16.48
N ILE A 296 -11.05 -16.49 15.99
CA ILE A 296 -11.95 -17.46 16.65
C ILE A 296 -11.39 -17.86 18.02
N VAL A 297 -10.11 -18.21 18.10
CA VAL A 297 -9.47 -18.61 19.36
C VAL A 297 -9.49 -17.47 20.38
N LEU A 298 -9.08 -16.26 19.98
CA LEU A 298 -9.05 -15.11 20.88
C LEU A 298 -10.46 -14.70 21.35
N ALA A 299 -11.44 -14.70 20.44
CA ALA A 299 -12.79 -14.25 20.76
C ALA A 299 -13.59 -15.26 21.59
N PHE A 300 -13.60 -16.53 21.19
CA PHE A 300 -14.49 -17.56 21.75
C PHE A 300 -13.80 -18.47 22.76
N VAL A 301 -12.52 -18.82 22.56
CA VAL A 301 -11.81 -19.73 23.48
C VAL A 301 -11.21 -18.98 24.66
N LEU A 302 -10.58 -17.82 24.38
CA LEU A 302 -10.02 -16.95 25.42
C LEU A 302 -11.03 -15.91 25.95
N CYS A 303 -12.26 -15.92 25.44
CA CYS A 303 -13.35 -15.03 25.87
C CYS A 303 -13.02 -13.53 25.84
N ILE A 304 -12.20 -13.10 24.87
CA ILE A 304 -11.82 -11.68 24.69
C ILE A 304 -12.91 -10.90 23.94
N GLY A 305 -13.93 -11.59 23.40
CA GLY A 305 -15.07 -11.00 22.70
C GLY A 305 -14.68 -10.32 21.39
N GLY A 306 -15.36 -9.23 21.02
CA GLY A 306 -15.10 -8.50 19.78
C GLY A 306 -13.67 -7.96 19.63
N LYS A 307 -12.98 -7.65 20.73
CA LYS A 307 -11.56 -7.31 20.69
C LYS A 307 -10.70 -8.47 20.19
N GLY A 308 -11.02 -9.70 20.60
CA GLY A 308 -10.30 -10.90 20.17
C GLY A 308 -10.44 -11.14 18.67
N LEU A 309 -11.64 -10.89 18.13
CA LEU A 309 -11.91 -10.94 16.71
C LEU A 309 -11.00 -9.98 15.91
N TRP A 310 -10.90 -8.72 16.33
CA TRP A 310 -10.06 -7.72 15.64
C TRP A 310 -8.55 -7.99 15.82
N LEU A 311 -8.14 -8.49 16.99
CA LEU A 311 -6.76 -8.91 17.23
C LEU A 311 -6.34 -10.06 16.31
N GLY A 312 -7.25 -10.97 15.97
CA GLY A 312 -6.98 -12.00 14.95
C GLY A 312 -6.69 -11.41 13.57
N MET A 313 -7.39 -10.34 13.18
CA MET A 313 -7.12 -9.62 11.93
C MET A 313 -5.76 -8.92 11.95
N ILE A 314 -5.35 -8.38 13.10
CA ILE A 314 -4.00 -7.82 13.28
C ILE A 314 -2.92 -8.90 13.09
N CYS A 315 -3.16 -10.14 13.54
CA CYS A 315 -2.24 -11.25 13.27
C CYS A 315 -2.11 -11.54 11.77
N ALA A 316 -3.23 -11.54 11.03
CA ALA A 316 -3.21 -11.71 9.57
C ALA A 316 -2.41 -10.59 8.88
N LEU A 317 -2.71 -9.34 9.20
CA LEU A 317 -2.00 -8.17 8.69
C LEU A 317 -0.49 -8.25 8.96
N GLY A 318 -0.11 -8.67 10.17
CA GLY A 318 1.30 -8.87 10.53
C GLY A 318 2.00 -9.90 9.64
N VAL A 319 1.39 -11.07 9.43
CA VAL A 319 1.94 -12.12 8.56
C VAL A 319 2.03 -11.65 7.11
N GLN A 320 1.00 -10.95 6.63
CA GLN A 320 0.95 -10.41 5.27
C GLN A 320 2.05 -9.37 5.04
N VAL A 321 2.20 -8.37 5.93
CA VAL A 321 3.25 -7.35 5.86
C VAL A 321 4.63 -8.01 5.85
N VAL A 322 4.91 -8.92 6.78
CA VAL A 322 6.21 -9.60 6.85
C VAL A 322 6.50 -10.36 5.56
N SER A 323 5.53 -11.09 5.02
CA SER A 323 5.68 -11.86 3.79
C SER A 323 5.96 -10.95 2.59
N LEU A 324 5.21 -9.86 2.44
CA LEU A 324 5.37 -8.90 1.35
C LEU A 324 6.69 -8.13 1.44
N VAL A 325 7.12 -7.76 2.65
CA VAL A 325 8.45 -7.14 2.88
C VAL A 325 9.56 -8.11 2.49
N ILE A 326 9.50 -9.37 2.92
CA ILE A 326 10.50 -10.38 2.57
C ILE A 326 10.61 -10.51 1.05
N ILE A 327 9.49 -10.63 0.34
CA ILE A 327 9.49 -10.71 -1.12
C ILE A 327 10.13 -9.48 -1.73
N THR A 328 9.70 -8.29 -1.30
CA THR A 328 10.22 -7.01 -1.80
C THR A 328 11.74 -6.87 -1.60
N LEU A 329 12.25 -7.32 -0.46
CA LEU A 329 13.69 -7.31 -0.15
C LEU A 329 14.48 -8.34 -0.94
N ARG A 330 13.87 -9.47 -1.31
CA ARG A 330 14.48 -10.55 -2.08
C ARG A 330 14.38 -10.34 -3.59
N THR A 331 13.63 -9.33 -4.04
CA THR A 331 13.45 -9.01 -5.46
C THR A 331 14.76 -8.61 -6.13
N ASP A 332 15.12 -9.35 -7.18
CA ASP A 332 16.08 -8.86 -8.17
C ASP A 332 15.39 -7.93 -9.16
N TRP A 333 15.58 -6.63 -8.94
CA TRP A 333 14.96 -5.58 -9.75
C TRP A 333 15.43 -5.58 -11.20
N GLU A 334 16.67 -6.00 -11.48
CA GLU A 334 17.19 -6.10 -12.85
C GLU A 334 16.45 -7.22 -13.61
N GLN A 335 16.26 -8.36 -12.94
CA GLN A 335 15.51 -9.47 -13.51
C GLN A 335 14.05 -9.10 -13.77
N GLU A 336 13.42 -8.34 -12.87
CA GLU A 336 12.03 -7.90 -13.06
C GLU A 336 11.87 -6.88 -14.18
N ALA A 337 12.81 -5.95 -14.36
CA ALA A 337 12.80 -5.04 -15.50
C ALA A 337 12.89 -5.83 -16.81
N LYS A 338 13.77 -6.84 -16.88
CA LYS A 338 13.86 -7.72 -18.05
C LYS A 338 12.55 -8.44 -18.34
N LYS A 339 11.93 -9.07 -17.33
CA LYS A 339 10.63 -9.74 -17.48
C LYS A 339 9.53 -8.79 -17.95
N ALA A 340 9.54 -7.53 -17.50
CA ALA A 340 8.55 -6.54 -17.92
C ALA A 340 8.71 -6.19 -19.41
N ILE A 341 9.94 -6.02 -19.90
CA ILE A 341 10.24 -5.78 -21.31
C ILE A 341 9.81 -6.98 -22.17
N ASP A 342 10.14 -8.20 -21.75
CA ASP A 342 9.78 -9.43 -22.47
C ASP A 342 8.26 -9.56 -22.62
N ARG A 343 7.48 -9.27 -21.55
CA ARG A 343 6.00 -9.26 -21.60
C ARG A 343 5.44 -8.29 -22.64
N VAL A 344 6.06 -7.12 -22.78
CA VAL A 344 5.64 -6.10 -23.77
C VAL A 344 6.01 -6.55 -25.18
N HIS A 345 7.19 -7.12 -25.38
CA HIS A 345 7.64 -7.60 -26.68
C HIS A 345 6.81 -8.78 -27.21
N ASP A 346 6.48 -9.74 -26.33
CA ASP A 346 5.59 -10.87 -26.67
C ASP A 346 4.20 -10.39 -27.08
N SER A 347 3.69 -9.33 -26.45
CA SER A 347 2.39 -8.75 -26.83
C SER A 347 2.41 -8.08 -28.22
N MET A 348 3.49 -7.38 -28.58
CA MET A 348 3.65 -6.73 -29.88
C MET A 348 3.85 -7.74 -31.03
N THR A 349 4.58 -8.82 -30.76
CA THR A 349 4.83 -9.88 -31.76
C THR A 349 3.57 -10.68 -32.06
N LEU A 350 2.74 -10.97 -31.05
CA LEU A 350 1.40 -11.53 -31.23
C LEU A 350 0.50 -10.64 -32.12
N GLU A 351 0.52 -9.32 -31.91
CA GLU A 351 -0.22 -8.38 -32.77
C GLU A 351 0.28 -8.39 -34.23
N SER A 352 1.60 -8.47 -34.45
CA SER A 352 2.18 -8.52 -35.80
C SER A 352 1.91 -9.82 -36.57
N THR A 353 1.52 -10.90 -35.88
CA THR A 353 1.23 -12.22 -36.48
C THR A 353 -0.27 -12.41 -36.75
N VAL A 354 -1.13 -11.60 -36.11
CA VAL A 354 -2.59 -11.67 -36.22
C VAL A 354 -3.16 -10.58 -37.15
N SER A 355 -2.39 -9.53 -37.45
CA SER A 355 -2.60 -8.60 -38.56
C SER A 355 -2.21 -9.21 -39.90
#